data_AF-A0A6B2LNL4-F1
#
_entry.id   AF-A0A6B2LNL4-F1
#
_cell.length_a   1.000
_cell.length_b   1.000
_cell.length_c   1.000
_cell.angle_alpha   90.00
_cell.angle_beta   90.00
_cell.angle_gamma   90.00
#
_symmetry.space_group_name_H-M   'P 1'
#
loop_
_entity.id
_entity.type
_entity.pdbx_description
1 polymer ?
#
loop_
_entity_poly.entity_id
_entity_poly.type
_entity_poly.pdbx_seq_one_letter_code
_entity_poly.pdbx_strand_id
1 'polypeptide(L)'
;MYLGSRTVREQDASYFQDLRIVTVIDASGMPDLPQHPGITYHTITVDDKESSTIKPFFQETQRMIMESHAQGASAFVHCNQGISRSATLVMAFLVQQRKMTLKETWSLMKAKRSVVMPNVGFWKELLELEIQVHGQPSLTIGKYGQLLWNKQNN
;
A
#
# COMPACT_ATOMS: atom_id res chain seq x y z
N MET A 1 -7.35 3.78 7.81
CA MET A 1 -7.04 3.41 6.41
C MET A 1 -7.13 1.91 6.25
N TYR A 2 -7.50 1.44 5.07
CA TYR A 2 -7.67 0.03 4.72
C TYR A 2 -6.82 -0.33 3.50
N LEU A 3 -6.37 -1.59 3.42
CA LEU A 3 -5.66 -2.16 2.27
C LEU A 3 -6.49 -3.31 1.68
N GLY A 4 -6.64 -3.37 0.36
CA GLY A 4 -7.35 -4.48 -0.27
C GLY A 4 -6.97 -4.78 -1.73
N SER A 5 -7.73 -5.73 -2.27
CA SER A 5 -7.74 -6.16 -3.67
C SER A 5 -8.89 -5.53 -4.44
N ARG A 6 -8.91 -5.75 -5.75
CA ARG A 6 -10.01 -5.38 -6.64
C ARG A 6 -11.36 -5.96 -6.19
N THR A 7 -11.38 -7.19 -5.68
CA THR A 7 -12.62 -7.82 -5.18
C THR A 7 -13.28 -7.04 -4.03
N VAL A 8 -12.50 -6.33 -3.22
CA VAL A 8 -13.02 -5.43 -2.18
C VAL A 8 -13.49 -4.11 -2.79
N ARG A 9 -12.83 -3.66 -3.87
CA ARG A 9 -13.22 -2.46 -4.61
C ARG A 9 -14.58 -2.60 -5.32
N GLU A 10 -14.98 -3.82 -5.65
CA GLU A 10 -16.25 -4.16 -6.31
C GLU A 10 -17.44 -4.30 -5.35
N GLN A 11 -17.24 -4.08 -4.05
CA GLN A 11 -18.32 -4.03 -3.07
C GLN A 11 -19.25 -2.82 -3.31
N ASP A 12 -20.45 -2.90 -2.76
CA ASP A 12 -21.43 -1.81 -2.84
C ASP A 12 -21.05 -0.59 -1.98
N ALA A 13 -21.80 0.49 -2.14
CA ALA A 13 -21.58 1.72 -1.38
C ALA A 13 -21.71 1.54 0.13
N SER A 14 -22.55 0.60 0.62
CA SER A 14 -22.78 0.38 2.04
C SER A 14 -21.53 -0.15 2.73
N TYR A 15 -20.78 -1.04 2.07
CA TYR A 15 -19.49 -1.53 2.56
C TYR A 15 -18.49 -0.39 2.85
N PHE A 16 -18.42 0.60 1.95
CA PHE A 16 -17.55 1.75 2.15
C PHE A 16 -18.08 2.71 3.21
N GLN A 17 -19.40 2.90 3.30
CA GLN A 17 -20.04 3.75 4.31
C GLN A 17 -19.83 3.21 5.74
N ASP A 18 -20.01 1.91 5.95
CA ASP A 18 -19.84 1.26 7.26
C ASP A 18 -18.41 1.40 7.79
N LEU A 19 -17.43 1.37 6.88
CA LEU A 19 -16.01 1.57 7.21
C LEU A 19 -15.58 3.05 7.21
N ARG A 20 -16.54 3.96 6.97
CA ARG A 20 -16.32 5.41 6.81
C ARG A 20 -15.21 5.72 5.82
N ILE A 21 -15.21 5.03 4.69
CA ILE A 21 -14.26 5.27 3.60
C ILE A 21 -14.76 6.40 2.73
N VAL A 22 -13.98 7.48 2.64
CA VAL A 22 -14.29 8.68 1.82
C VAL A 22 -13.28 8.91 0.70
N THR A 23 -12.19 8.13 0.70
CA THR A 23 -11.14 8.23 -0.31
C THR A 23 -10.72 6.83 -0.75
N VAL A 24 -10.63 6.61 -2.06
CA VAL A 24 -10.13 5.38 -2.67
C VAL A 24 -8.91 5.70 -3.50
N ILE A 25 -7.80 5.00 -3.25
CA ILE A 25 -6.54 5.11 -3.96
C ILE A 25 -6.32 3.82 -4.74
N ASP A 26 -6.51 3.90 -6.05
CA ASP A 26 -6.47 2.79 -6.99
C ASP A 26 -5.11 2.71 -7.69
N ALA A 27 -4.30 1.70 -7.32
CA ALA A 27 -3.05 1.34 -7.99
C ALA A 27 -3.18 0.06 -8.83
N SER A 28 -4.38 -0.25 -9.33
CA SER A 28 -4.65 -1.46 -10.13
C SER A 28 -4.30 -1.29 -11.60
N GLY A 29 -4.40 -0.06 -12.13
CA GLY A 29 -4.25 0.25 -13.56
C GLY A 29 -5.48 -0.12 -14.40
N MET A 30 -6.63 -0.38 -13.76
CA MET A 30 -7.88 -0.70 -14.45
C MET A 30 -8.71 0.57 -14.70
N PRO A 31 -9.20 0.79 -15.92
CA PRO A 31 -10.18 1.84 -16.17
C PRO A 31 -11.58 1.45 -15.67
N ASP A 32 -12.45 2.45 -15.50
CA ASP A 32 -13.91 2.32 -15.42
C ASP A 32 -14.48 1.48 -14.26
N LEU A 33 -13.84 1.49 -13.09
CA LEU A 33 -14.43 0.87 -11.89
C LEU A 33 -15.61 1.71 -11.36
N PRO A 34 -16.74 1.08 -10.92
CA PRO A 34 -17.93 1.79 -10.45
C PRO A 34 -17.61 2.80 -9.34
N GLN A 35 -18.05 4.04 -9.45
CA GLN A 35 -17.85 5.06 -8.42
C GLN A 35 -19.10 5.24 -7.58
N HIS A 36 -18.91 5.38 -6.27
CA HIS A 36 -19.98 5.60 -5.31
C HIS A 36 -20.05 7.08 -4.91
N PRO A 37 -21.25 7.67 -4.77
CA PRO A 37 -21.40 9.05 -4.32
C PRO A 37 -20.73 9.28 -2.94
N GLY A 38 -20.10 10.44 -2.78
CA GLY A 38 -19.43 10.81 -1.52
C GLY A 38 -18.05 10.20 -1.30
N ILE A 39 -17.51 9.47 -2.29
CA ILE A 39 -16.14 8.94 -2.26
C ILE A 39 -15.29 9.67 -3.31
N THR A 40 -14.12 10.16 -2.92
CA THR A 40 -13.10 10.67 -3.83
C THR A 40 -12.21 9.54 -4.33
N TYR A 41 -12.05 9.43 -5.65
CA TYR A 41 -11.23 8.39 -6.28
C TYR A 41 -9.95 8.99 -6.86
N HIS A 42 -8.82 8.37 -6.55
CA HIS A 42 -7.52 8.72 -7.10
C HIS A 42 -6.89 7.50 -7.77
N THR A 43 -6.31 7.69 -8.94
CA THR A 43 -5.64 6.61 -9.68
C THR A 43 -4.13 6.83 -9.67
N ILE A 44 -3.40 5.77 -9.34
CA ILE A 44 -1.93 5.70 -9.43
C ILE A 44 -1.59 4.70 -10.54
N THR A 45 -1.06 5.22 -11.64
CA THR A 45 -0.65 4.40 -12.78
C THR A 45 0.76 3.88 -12.56
N VAL A 46 0.86 2.64 -12.09
CA VAL A 46 2.13 1.93 -11.93
C VAL A 46 1.97 0.44 -12.21
N ASP A 47 2.90 -0.09 -13.01
CA ASP A 47 3.02 -1.51 -13.32
C ASP A 47 3.59 -2.27 -12.12
N ASP A 48 3.15 -3.50 -11.88
CA ASP A 48 3.70 -4.36 -10.83
C ASP A 48 4.93 -5.14 -11.31
N LYS A 49 5.97 -4.41 -11.73
CA LYS A 49 7.23 -4.98 -12.23
C LYS A 49 8.38 -4.44 -11.40
N GLU A 50 9.42 -5.25 -11.24
CA GLU A 50 10.65 -4.84 -10.54
C GLU A 50 11.39 -3.69 -11.24
N SER A 51 11.16 -3.51 -12.55
CA SER A 51 11.69 -2.40 -13.35
C SER A 51 10.87 -1.12 -13.26
N SER A 52 9.68 -1.16 -12.66
CA SER A 52 8.82 0.01 -12.46
C SER A 52 9.19 0.72 -11.16
N THR A 53 9.00 2.05 -11.13
CA THR A 53 9.20 2.85 -9.92
C THR A 53 7.85 3.27 -9.33
N ILE A 54 7.67 3.07 -8.02
CA ILE A 54 6.47 3.48 -7.29
C ILE A 54 6.75 4.62 -6.31
N LYS A 55 8.02 4.85 -5.98
CA LYS A 55 8.55 5.93 -5.13
C LYS A 55 7.97 7.32 -5.43
N PRO A 56 7.78 7.76 -6.70
CA PRO A 56 7.19 9.07 -6.98
C PRO A 56 5.80 9.27 -6.37
N PHE A 57 5.07 8.19 -6.09
CA PHE A 57 3.70 8.25 -5.57
C PHE A 57 3.63 8.23 -4.04
N PHE A 58 4.74 8.09 -3.32
CA PHE A 58 4.73 7.97 -1.85
C PHE A 58 4.17 9.22 -1.16
N GLN A 59 4.68 10.41 -1.52
CA GLN A 59 4.23 11.66 -0.92
C GLN A 59 2.76 11.95 -1.23
N GLU A 60 2.36 11.73 -2.49
CA GLU A 60 1.00 11.99 -2.92
C GLU A 60 0.00 11.03 -2.27
N THR A 61 0.36 9.74 -2.15
CA THR A 61 -0.47 8.76 -1.41
C THR A 61 -0.57 9.11 0.07
N GLN A 62 0.54 9.57 0.68
CA GLN A 62 0.52 10.03 2.07
C GLN A 62 -0.44 11.20 2.26
N ARG A 63 -0.41 12.18 1.36
CA ARG A 63 -1.31 13.34 1.38
C ARG A 63 -2.78 12.90 1.34
N MET A 64 -3.15 12.07 0.37
CA MET A 64 -4.52 11.55 0.23
C MET A 64 -5.01 10.82 1.49
N ILE A 65 -4.16 9.97 2.08
CA ILE A 65 -4.51 9.23 3.31
C ILE A 65 -4.74 10.19 4.48
N MET A 66 -3.87 11.20 4.62
CA MET A 66 -3.96 12.19 5.69
C MET A 66 -5.19 13.08 5.56
N GLU A 67 -5.58 13.44 4.34
CA GLU A 67 -6.80 14.22 4.06
C GLU A 67 -8.07 13.48 4.49
N SER A 68 -8.14 12.16 4.25
CA SER A 68 -9.26 11.36 4.79
C SER A 68 -9.25 11.31 6.31
N HIS A 69 -8.07 11.15 6.93
CA HIS A 69 -7.96 11.08 8.40
C HIS A 69 -8.35 12.41 9.05
N ALA A 70 -8.03 13.56 8.43
CA ALA A 70 -8.40 14.88 8.92
C ALA A 70 -9.93 15.09 8.97
N GLN A 71 -10.68 14.37 8.15
CA GLN A 71 -12.15 14.37 8.14
C GLN A 71 -12.75 13.35 9.13
N GLY A 72 -11.92 12.70 9.96
CA GLY A 72 -12.35 11.60 10.84
C GLY A 72 -12.79 10.36 10.07
N ALA A 73 -12.32 10.20 8.84
CA ALA A 73 -12.69 9.13 7.92
C ALA A 73 -11.47 8.28 7.51
N SER A 74 -11.70 7.28 6.66
CA SER A 74 -10.66 6.37 6.18
C SER A 74 -10.41 6.49 4.69
N ALA A 75 -9.16 6.27 4.29
CA ALA A 75 -8.78 5.95 2.92
C ALA A 75 -8.75 4.43 2.71
N PHE A 76 -9.12 3.97 1.52
CA PHE A 76 -8.93 2.60 1.05
C PHE A 76 -7.90 2.57 -0.08
N VAL A 77 -6.79 1.88 0.13
CA VAL A 77 -5.72 1.72 -0.86
C VAL A 77 -5.82 0.31 -1.45
N HIS A 78 -5.92 0.20 -2.76
CA HIS A 78 -5.99 -1.10 -3.42
C HIS A 78 -5.19 -1.17 -4.71
N CYS A 79 -4.92 -2.40 -5.13
CA CYS A 79 -4.43 -2.69 -6.47
C CYS A 79 -5.22 -3.90 -7.00
N ASN A 80 -4.67 -4.67 -7.93
CA ASN A 80 -5.36 -5.87 -8.41
C ASN A 80 -5.56 -6.91 -7.30
N GLN A 81 -4.48 -7.36 -6.66
CA GLN A 81 -4.51 -8.46 -5.69
C GLN A 81 -4.35 -8.00 -4.23
N GLY A 82 -3.99 -6.74 -4.00
CA GLY A 82 -3.64 -6.26 -2.66
C GLY A 82 -2.39 -6.96 -2.09
N ILE A 83 -1.42 -7.26 -2.95
CA ILE A 83 -0.19 -8.00 -2.61
C ILE A 83 1.04 -7.08 -2.65
N SER A 84 1.28 -6.40 -3.78
CA SER A 84 2.49 -5.64 -4.03
C SER A 84 2.23 -4.13 -4.06
N ARG A 85 1.81 -3.54 -5.18
CA ARG A 85 1.60 -2.07 -5.35
C ARG A 85 0.95 -1.35 -4.17
N SER A 86 -0.29 -1.73 -3.82
CA SER A 86 -1.01 -1.07 -2.72
C SER A 86 -0.39 -1.35 -1.35
N ALA A 87 0.22 -2.53 -1.16
CA ALA A 87 0.95 -2.81 0.06
C ALA A 87 2.18 -1.91 0.18
N THR A 88 2.95 -1.73 -0.90
CA THR A 88 4.09 -0.82 -0.92
C THR A 88 3.70 0.61 -0.55
N LEU A 89 2.62 1.14 -1.12
CA LEU A 89 2.12 2.49 -0.80
C LEU A 89 1.75 2.63 0.69
N VAL A 90 1.05 1.63 1.24
CA VAL A 90 0.68 1.62 2.66
C VAL A 90 1.91 1.49 3.56
N MET A 91 2.87 0.65 3.18
CA MET A 91 4.13 0.51 3.92
C MET A 91 4.94 1.80 3.92
N ALA A 92 5.01 2.49 2.77
CA ALA A 92 5.68 3.79 2.65
C ALA A 92 5.04 4.83 3.57
N PHE A 93 3.70 4.90 3.61
CA PHE A 93 2.98 5.76 4.54
C PHE A 93 3.32 5.46 6.00
N LEU A 94 3.36 4.18 6.41
CA LEU A 94 3.67 3.79 7.78
C LEU A 94 5.10 4.21 8.17
N VAL A 95 6.06 4.04 7.28
CA VAL A 95 7.45 4.48 7.49
C VAL A 95 7.52 6.01 7.58
N GLN A 96 6.97 6.74 6.62
CA GLN A 96 7.05 8.20 6.56
C GLN A 96 6.30 8.90 7.69
N GLN A 97 5.06 8.47 7.94
CA GLN A 97 4.10 9.20 8.76
C GLN A 97 3.91 8.64 10.16
N ARG A 98 4.13 7.33 10.35
CA ARG A 98 4.10 6.71 11.68
C ARG A 98 5.48 6.43 12.24
N LYS A 99 6.54 6.77 11.50
CA LYS A 99 7.94 6.55 11.89
C LYS A 99 8.21 5.10 12.28
N MET A 100 7.48 4.17 11.68
CA MET A 100 7.75 2.75 11.84
C MET A 100 8.99 2.39 11.04
N THR A 101 9.78 1.45 11.54
CA THR A 101 10.79 0.77 10.74
C THR A 101 10.12 -0.09 9.68
N LEU A 102 10.85 -0.45 8.62
CA LEU A 102 10.36 -1.35 7.58
C LEU A 102 10.08 -2.74 8.15
N LYS A 103 10.85 -3.19 9.15
CA LYS A 103 10.61 -4.43 9.90
C LYS A 103 9.27 -4.42 10.63
N GLU A 104 8.98 -3.38 11.41
CA GLU A 104 7.71 -3.26 12.12
C GLU A 104 6.53 -3.16 11.14
N THR A 105 6.71 -2.36 10.09
CA THR A 105 5.72 -2.18 9.03
C THR A 105 5.41 -3.51 8.34
N TRP A 106 6.43 -4.28 7.98
CA TRP A 106 6.28 -5.62 7.42
C TRP A 106 5.52 -6.56 8.35
N SER A 107 5.95 -6.67 9.61
CA SER A 107 5.30 -7.53 10.60
C SER A 107 3.83 -7.18 10.80
N LEU A 108 3.50 -5.90 10.93
CA LEU A 108 2.12 -5.42 11.04
C LEU A 108 1.29 -5.80 9.80
N MET A 109 1.82 -5.52 8.61
CA MET A 109 1.11 -5.77 7.36
C MET A 109 0.87 -7.26 7.13
N LYS A 110 1.84 -8.11 7.45
CA LYS A 110 1.71 -9.58 7.36
C LYS A 110 0.70 -10.13 8.36
N ALA A 111 0.64 -9.60 9.57
CA ALA A 111 -0.35 -10.00 10.57
C ALA A 111 -1.78 -9.62 10.15
N LYS A 112 -1.97 -8.49 9.46
CA LYS A 112 -3.28 -8.01 9.00
C LYS A 112 -3.69 -8.59 7.64
N ARG A 113 -2.74 -8.85 6.75
CA ARG A 113 -2.96 -9.38 5.40
C ARG A 113 -1.77 -10.24 4.98
N SER A 114 -1.85 -11.54 5.27
CA SER A 114 -0.78 -12.52 5.06
C SER A 114 -0.27 -12.60 3.62
N VAL A 115 -1.07 -12.21 2.63
CA VAL A 115 -0.66 -12.25 1.21
C VAL A 115 0.31 -11.14 0.81
N VAL A 116 0.45 -10.08 1.62
CA VAL A 116 1.34 -8.93 1.36
C VAL A 116 2.75 -9.42 1.02
N MET A 117 3.23 -8.94 -0.12
CA MET A 117 4.55 -9.25 -0.69
C MET A 117 4.86 -8.27 -1.84
N PRO A 118 5.43 -7.09 -1.55
CA PRO A 118 5.99 -6.21 -2.58
C PRO A 118 6.94 -6.95 -3.55
N ASN A 119 6.98 -6.55 -4.82
CA ASN A 119 8.05 -7.01 -5.69
C ASN A 119 9.42 -6.50 -5.21
N VAL A 120 10.52 -7.12 -5.67
CA VAL A 120 11.87 -6.80 -5.18
C VAL A 120 12.28 -5.35 -5.50
N GLY A 121 11.87 -4.80 -6.64
CA GLY A 121 12.13 -3.41 -7.02
C GLY A 121 11.50 -2.44 -6.01
N PHE A 122 10.21 -2.64 -5.71
CA PHE A 122 9.48 -1.84 -4.72
C PHE A 122 10.03 -1.99 -3.30
N TRP A 123 10.52 -3.19 -2.95
CA TRP A 123 11.16 -3.40 -1.67
C TRP A 123 12.46 -2.59 -1.52
N LYS A 124 13.25 -2.47 -2.59
CA LYS A 124 14.45 -1.60 -2.60
C LYS A 124 14.07 -0.15 -2.38
N GLU A 125 13.00 0.33 -3.03
CA GLU A 125 12.51 1.69 -2.83
C GLU A 125 12.01 1.94 -1.39
N LEU A 126 11.42 0.94 -0.74
CA LEU A 126 11.07 1.00 0.69
C LEU A 126 12.30 1.02 1.61
N LEU A 127 13.36 0.28 1.28
CA LEU A 127 14.62 0.34 2.03
C LEU A 127 15.28 1.71 1.92
N GLU A 128 15.31 2.29 0.71
CA GLU A 128 15.80 3.65 0.50
C GLU A 128 14.99 4.66 1.32
N LEU A 129 13.67 4.52 1.32
CA LEU A 129 12.79 5.37 2.12
C LEU A 129 13.07 5.23 3.62
N GLU A 130 13.25 4.01 4.12
CA GLU A 130 13.59 3.78 5.53
C GLU A 130 14.91 4.44 5.89
N ILE A 131 15.95 4.32 5.05
CA ILE A 131 17.25 4.97 5.26
C ILE A 131 17.08 6.49 5.28
N GLN A 132 16.25 7.06 4.42
CA GLN A 132 15.97 8.50 4.44
C GLN A 132 15.28 8.96 5.74
N VAL A 133 14.43 8.13 6.34
CA VAL A 133 13.67 8.49 7.55
C VAL A 133 14.45 8.19 8.84
N HIS A 134 15.23 7.11 8.87
CA HIS A 134 15.84 6.55 10.08
C HIS A 134 17.37 6.49 10.04
N GLY A 135 18.00 6.83 8.91
CA GLY A 135 19.45 6.79 8.69
C GLY A 135 20.04 5.40 8.43
N GLN A 136 19.29 4.32 8.68
CA GLN A 136 19.74 2.94 8.50
C GLN A 136 18.56 2.00 8.22
N PRO A 137 18.79 0.88 7.53
CA PRO A 137 17.73 -0.09 7.23
C PRO A 137 17.53 -1.08 8.39
N SER A 138 16.29 -1.46 8.69
CA SER A 138 15.96 -2.50 9.69
C SER A 138 15.88 -3.91 9.10
N LEU A 139 15.83 -4.02 7.76
CA LEU A 139 15.86 -5.25 7.00
C LEU A 139 16.87 -5.13 5.85
N THR A 140 17.35 -6.26 5.33
CA THR A 140 18.25 -6.29 4.17
C THR A 140 17.54 -6.88 2.95
N ILE A 141 18.05 -6.57 1.77
CA ILE A 141 17.57 -7.18 0.52
C ILE A 141 17.72 -8.71 0.55
N GLY A 142 18.82 -9.22 1.12
CA GLY A 142 19.05 -10.66 1.27
C GLY A 142 18.03 -11.32 2.20
N LYS A 143 17.68 -10.67 3.31
CA LYS A 143 16.64 -11.16 4.21
C LYS A 143 15.26 -11.18 3.53
N TYR A 144 14.97 -10.19 2.68
CA TYR A 144 13.75 -10.20 1.88
C TYR A 144 13.74 -11.30 0.83
N GLY A 145 14.87 -11.56 0.16
CA GLY A 145 15.04 -12.68 -0.76
C GLY A 145 14.74 -14.04 -0.10
N GLN A 146 15.20 -14.25 1.14
CA GLN A 146 14.86 -15.46 1.91
C GLN A 146 13.35 -15.57 2.21
N LEU A 147 12.68 -14.45 2.51
CA LEU A 147 11.23 -14.43 2.74
C LEU A 147 10.43 -14.76 1.47
N LEU A 148 10.89 -14.27 0.31
CA LEU A 148 10.29 -14.60 -0.98
C LEU A 148 10.45 -16.09 -1.31
N TRP A 149 11.68 -16.62 -1.14
CA TRP A 149 11.97 -18.03 -1.34
C TRP A 149 11.07 -18.92 -0.48
N ASN A 150 10.94 -18.61 0.81
CA ASN A 150 10.13 -19.39 1.73
C ASN A 150 8.63 -19.36 1.39
N LYS A 151 8.12 -18.30 0.78
CA LYS A 151 6.71 -18.22 0.34
C LYS A 151 6.43 -19.04 -0.92
N GLN A 152 7.44 -19.23 -1.79
CA GLN A 152 7.28 -19.99 -3.03
C GLN A 152 7.45 -21.50 -2.82
N ASN A 153 8.14 -21.89 -1.75
CA ASN A 153 8.53 -23.28 -1.49
C ASN A 153 7.87 -23.89 -0.23
N ASN A 154 6.90 -23.21 0.39
CA ASN A 154 6.03 -23.71 1.47
C ASN A 154 4.57 -23.35 1.17
#